data_AF-A0A1H9UMI2-F1
#
_entry.id   AF-A0A1H9UMI2-F1
#
_cell.length_a   1.000
_cell.length_b   1.000
_cell.length_c   1.000
_cell.angle_alpha   90.00
_cell.angle_beta   90.00
_cell.angle_gamma   90.00
#
_symmetry.space_group_name_H-M   'P 1'
#
loop_
_entity.id
_entity.type
_entity.pdbx_description
1 polymer ?
#
loop_
_entity_poly.entity_id
_entity_poly.type
_entity_poly.pdbx_seq_one_letter_code
_entity_poly.pdbx_strand_id
1 'polypeptide(L)'
;MSAAHAAGSLPGTAEAPAAAGRDARSGTLRRAVGCFFLFTGGVHLGMVAADVEVYRHFADGSMLPFVRDGWTDVFMAHAVLWALLVMAGELAMGLLLLRGGAAAKVGWVGVIAFHVGLMLFGWGFWFWSIPVLAFLVWAARRDWPALGGAAPLRPAAVT
;
A
#
# COMPACT_ATOMS: atom_id res chain seq x y z
N MET A 1 62.31 16.01 -16.97
CA MET A 1 61.33 15.37 -17.89
C MET A 1 61.35 13.89 -17.53
N SER A 2 60.28 13.19 -17.15
CA SER A 2 58.87 13.31 -17.52
C SER A 2 58.00 12.84 -16.34
N ALA A 3 56.89 13.54 -16.12
CA ALA A 3 55.78 13.15 -15.28
C ALA A 3 54.66 12.59 -16.18
N ALA A 4 54.04 11.48 -15.80
CA ALA A 4 52.74 11.02 -16.28
C ALA A 4 52.16 10.11 -15.17
N HIS A 5 51.39 10.64 -14.22
CA HIS A 5 49.95 10.93 -14.30
C HIS A 5 49.11 9.66 -14.56
N ALA A 6 49.00 8.80 -13.53
CA ALA A 6 47.94 7.82 -13.44
C ALA A 6 46.67 8.52 -12.93
N ALA A 7 45.80 8.91 -13.86
CA ALA A 7 44.46 9.41 -13.54
C ALA A 7 43.57 8.23 -13.12
N GLY A 8 43.28 8.13 -11.81
CA GLY A 8 42.21 7.29 -11.30
C GLY A 8 40.87 7.85 -11.74
N SER A 9 40.13 7.08 -12.55
CA SER A 9 38.74 7.36 -12.90
C SER A 9 37.86 7.28 -11.66
N LEU A 10 37.30 8.40 -11.20
CA LEU A 10 36.32 8.43 -10.12
C LEU A 10 34.96 7.93 -10.64
N PRO A 11 34.41 6.82 -10.14
CA PRO A 11 32.99 6.54 -10.28
C PRO A 11 32.24 7.47 -9.31
N GLY A 12 31.46 8.45 -9.78
CA GLY A 12 30.83 9.37 -8.83
C GLY A 12 29.67 10.27 -9.25
N THR A 13 29.45 10.57 -10.53
CA THR A 13 28.50 11.66 -10.89
C THR A 13 27.16 11.20 -11.48
N ALA A 14 27.12 10.08 -12.20
CA ALA A 14 25.89 9.62 -12.86
C ALA A 14 24.93 8.84 -11.93
N GLU A 15 25.45 8.22 -10.86
CA GLU A 15 24.67 7.31 -10.00
C GLU A 15 23.76 8.04 -9.00
N ALA A 16 24.22 9.18 -8.49
CA ALA A 16 23.50 10.00 -7.51
C ALA A 16 22.15 10.57 -8.02
N PRO A 17 22.05 11.20 -9.22
CA PRO A 17 20.77 11.71 -9.72
C PRO A 17 19.78 10.58 -10.05
N ALA A 18 20.28 9.43 -10.51
CA ALA A 18 19.44 8.26 -10.79
C ALA A 18 18.86 7.64 -9.50
N ALA A 19 19.62 7.63 -8.40
CA ALA A 19 19.15 7.18 -7.09
C ALA A 19 18.06 8.11 -6.52
N ALA A 20 18.30 9.42 -6.51
CA ALA A 20 17.35 10.41 -6.01
C ALA A 20 16.00 10.36 -6.77
N GLY A 21 16.03 10.17 -8.10
CA GLY A 21 14.83 10.02 -8.91
C GLY A 21 14.02 8.75 -8.62
N ARG A 22 14.70 7.65 -8.23
CA ARG A 22 14.03 6.40 -7.83
C ARG A 22 13.31 6.55 -6.49
N ASP A 23 13.95 7.18 -5.51
CA ASP A 23 13.38 7.40 -4.17
C ASP A 23 12.19 8.36 -4.21
N ALA A 24 12.28 9.41 -5.03
CA ALA A 24 11.15 10.32 -5.26
C ALA A 24 9.95 9.60 -5.90
N ARG A 25 10.21 8.73 -6.88
CA ARG A 25 9.16 7.94 -7.55
C ARG A 25 8.51 6.93 -6.59
N SER A 26 9.30 6.21 -5.79
CA SER A 26 8.75 5.25 -4.81
C SER A 26 7.88 5.95 -3.76
N GLY A 27 8.31 7.12 -3.28
CA GLY A 27 7.53 7.95 -2.38
C GLY A 27 6.22 8.45 -2.99
N THR A 28 6.22 8.82 -4.28
CA THR A 28 5.00 9.20 -4.99
C THR A 28 4.03 8.03 -5.17
N LEU A 29 4.53 6.84 -5.53
CA LEU A 29 3.69 5.64 -5.63
C LEU A 29 3.08 5.26 -4.29
N ARG A 30 3.86 5.29 -3.21
CA ARG A 30 3.37 5.06 -1.85
C ARG A 30 2.24 6.03 -1.50
N ARG A 31 2.42 7.34 -1.77
CA ARG A 31 1.39 8.35 -1.53
C ARG A 31 0.13 8.11 -2.36
N ALA A 32 0.29 7.75 -3.63
CA ALA A 32 -0.84 7.45 -4.50
C ALA A 32 -1.67 6.27 -3.98
N VAL A 33 -1.03 5.17 -3.58
CA VAL A 33 -1.70 4.03 -2.96
C VAL A 33 -2.34 4.43 -1.62
N GLY A 34 -1.65 5.21 -0.80
CA GLY A 34 -2.20 5.72 0.46
C GLY A 34 -3.48 6.54 0.25
N CYS A 35 -3.46 7.50 -0.68
CA CYS A 35 -4.62 8.31 -1.03
C CYS A 35 -5.76 7.46 -1.63
N PHE A 36 -5.43 6.44 -2.43
CA PHE A 36 -6.43 5.52 -2.97
C PHE A 36 -7.17 4.78 -1.86
N PHE A 37 -6.46 4.28 -0.84
CA PHE A 37 -7.09 3.64 0.32
C PHE A 37 -7.91 4.61 1.20
N LEU A 38 -7.50 5.89 1.29
CA LEU A 38 -8.36 6.90 1.93
C LEU A 38 -9.66 7.12 1.15
N PHE A 39 -9.56 7.15 -0.19
CA PHE A 39 -10.72 7.27 -1.06
C PHE A 39 -11.67 6.08 -0.91
N THR A 40 -11.16 4.83 -0.91
CA THR A 40 -12.02 3.65 -0.75
C THR A 40 -12.66 3.57 0.65
N GLY A 41 -11.97 4.05 1.69
CA GLY A 41 -12.59 4.26 3.00
C GLY A 41 -13.79 5.22 2.94
N GLY A 42 -13.66 6.32 2.18
CA GLY A 42 -14.78 7.23 1.90
C GLY A 42 -15.93 6.56 1.14
N VAL A 43 -15.62 5.65 0.22
CA VAL A 43 -16.64 4.85 -0.49
C VAL A 43 -17.40 3.94 0.48
N HIS A 44 -16.72 3.27 1.42
CA HIS A 44 -17.40 2.47 2.46
C HIS A 44 -18.32 3.31 3.34
N LEU A 45 -17.91 4.53 3.71
CA LEU A 45 -18.78 5.46 4.43
C LEU A 45 -20.02 5.81 3.60
N GLY A 46 -19.84 6.10 2.31
CA GLY A 46 -20.94 6.39 1.39
C GLY A 46 -21.92 5.21 1.24
N MET A 47 -21.41 3.98 1.12
CA MET A 47 -22.24 2.77 1.05
C MET A 47 -23.05 2.58 2.34
N VAL A 48 -22.43 2.70 3.51
CA VAL A 48 -23.12 2.60 4.81
C VAL A 48 -24.19 3.68 4.96
N ALA A 49 -23.92 4.90 4.50
CA ALA A 49 -24.86 6.01 4.59
C ALA A 49 -26.03 5.88 3.60
N ALA A 50 -25.81 5.29 2.42
CA ALA A 50 -26.82 5.13 1.39
C ALA A 50 -27.72 3.91 1.65
N ASP A 51 -27.13 2.72 1.72
CA ASP A 51 -27.80 1.47 2.04
C ASP A 51 -26.75 0.37 2.24
N VAL A 52 -26.70 -0.23 3.43
CA VAL A 52 -25.74 -1.30 3.72
C VAL A 52 -26.12 -2.64 3.06
N GLU A 53 -27.35 -2.78 2.55
CA GLU A 53 -27.79 -3.99 1.83
C GLU A 53 -27.05 -4.23 0.52
N VAL A 54 -26.33 -3.23 0.00
CA VAL A 54 -25.43 -3.40 -1.15
C VAL A 54 -24.35 -4.47 -0.94
N TYR A 55 -24.02 -4.80 0.32
CA TYR A 55 -23.07 -5.85 0.67
C TYR A 55 -23.67 -7.26 0.64
N ARG A 56 -25.01 -7.41 0.58
CA ARG A 56 -25.69 -8.71 0.74
C ARG A 56 -25.12 -9.80 -0.16
N HIS A 57 -24.94 -9.47 -1.43
CA HIS A 57 -24.51 -10.42 -2.47
C HIS A 57 -22.99 -10.46 -2.69
N PHE A 58 -22.21 -9.78 -1.84
CA PHE A 58 -20.78 -9.61 -2.04
C PHE A 58 -20.01 -10.94 -2.01
N ALA A 59 -20.44 -11.89 -1.17
CA ALA A 59 -19.79 -13.19 -1.03
C ALA A 59 -20.38 -14.31 -1.90
N ASP A 60 -21.46 -14.07 -2.64
CA ASP A 60 -22.19 -15.12 -3.39
C ASP A 60 -21.29 -15.87 -4.38
N GLY A 61 -20.29 -15.18 -4.93
CA GLY A 61 -19.30 -15.75 -5.86
C GLY A 61 -18.18 -16.57 -5.20
N SER A 62 -18.13 -16.65 -3.86
CA SER A 62 -17.07 -17.38 -3.16
C SER A 62 -17.17 -18.89 -3.38
N MET A 63 -16.02 -19.51 -3.66
CA MET A 63 -15.92 -20.97 -3.82
C MET A 63 -15.92 -21.72 -2.49
N LEU A 64 -15.78 -20.99 -1.37
CA LEU A 64 -15.70 -21.55 -0.02
C LEU A 64 -17.06 -21.38 0.67
N PRO A 65 -17.79 -22.47 0.99
CA PRO A 65 -19.07 -22.39 1.71
C PRO A 65 -18.97 -21.58 3.00
N PHE A 66 -17.94 -21.84 3.81
CA PHE A 66 -17.71 -21.10 5.05
C PHE A 66 -17.59 -19.57 4.87
N VAL A 67 -17.08 -19.09 3.73
CA VAL A 67 -17.00 -17.64 3.45
C VAL A 67 -18.38 -17.08 3.12
N ARG A 68 -19.21 -17.81 2.38
CA ARG A 68 -20.60 -17.43 2.06
C ARG A 68 -21.48 -17.40 3.30
N ASP A 69 -21.41 -18.48 4.07
CA ASP A 69 -22.18 -18.66 5.29
C ASP A 69 -21.74 -17.62 6.33
N GLY A 70 -20.42 -17.48 6.55
CA GLY A 70 -19.87 -16.46 7.44
C GLY A 70 -20.20 -15.03 7.03
N TRP A 71 -20.28 -14.74 5.72
CA TRP A 71 -20.72 -13.43 5.26
C TRP A 71 -22.18 -13.17 5.62
N THR A 72 -23.07 -14.11 5.34
CA THR A 72 -24.50 -13.98 5.64
C THR A 72 -24.75 -13.94 7.15
N ASP A 73 -24.12 -14.84 7.90
CA ASP A 73 -24.43 -15.07 9.31
C ASP A 73 -23.70 -14.12 10.26
N VAL A 74 -22.54 -13.59 9.86
CA VAL A 74 -21.69 -12.73 10.71
C VAL A 74 -21.60 -11.31 10.17
N PHE A 75 -21.19 -11.14 8.90
CA PHE A 75 -21.03 -9.81 8.33
C PHE A 75 -22.40 -9.14 8.21
N MET A 76 -23.36 -9.78 7.55
CA MET A 76 -24.68 -9.20 7.31
C MET A 76 -25.52 -9.07 8.60
N ALA A 77 -25.30 -9.89 9.62
CA ALA A 77 -25.94 -9.73 10.93
C ALA A 77 -25.65 -8.35 11.57
N HIS A 78 -24.47 -7.79 11.33
CA HIS A 78 -24.06 -6.47 11.81
C HIS A 78 -23.34 -5.66 10.72
N ALA A 79 -23.94 -5.57 9.54
CA ALA A 79 -23.29 -5.07 8.33
C ALA A 79 -22.71 -3.65 8.49
N VAL A 80 -23.41 -2.76 9.20
CA VAL A 80 -22.94 -1.39 9.46
C VAL A 80 -21.64 -1.41 10.26
N LEU A 81 -21.57 -2.19 11.33
CA LEU A 81 -20.38 -2.29 12.17
C LEU A 81 -19.20 -2.82 11.36
N TRP A 82 -19.40 -3.92 10.64
CA TRP A 82 -18.32 -4.56 9.88
C TRP A 82 -17.86 -3.69 8.70
N ALA A 83 -18.77 -3.03 7.99
CA ALA A 83 -18.41 -2.08 6.93
C ALA A 83 -17.62 -0.87 7.48
N LEU A 84 -17.99 -0.34 8.65
CA LEU A 84 -17.23 0.73 9.30
C LEU A 84 -15.85 0.25 9.80
N LEU A 85 -15.72 -1.01 10.22
CA LEU A 85 -14.43 -1.60 10.57
C LEU A 85 -13.53 -1.79 9.33
N VAL A 86 -14.10 -2.21 8.20
CA VAL A 86 -13.38 -2.28 6.91
C VAL A 86 -12.90 -0.89 6.51
N MET A 87 -13.79 0.12 6.55
CA MET A 87 -13.42 1.52 6.34
C MET A 87 -12.27 1.94 7.26
N ALA A 88 -12.37 1.70 8.57
CA ALA A 88 -11.34 2.06 9.52
C ALA A 88 -9.98 1.40 9.19
N GLY A 89 -10.00 0.14 8.75
CA GLY A 89 -8.83 -0.57 8.25
C GLY A 89 -8.22 0.11 7.02
N GLU A 90 -9.04 0.45 6.02
CA GLU A 90 -8.58 1.14 4.80
C GLU A 90 -7.95 2.49 5.13
N LEU A 91 -8.62 3.30 5.97
CA LEU A 91 -8.10 4.58 6.43
C LEU A 91 -6.78 4.40 7.18
N ALA A 92 -6.69 3.44 8.09
CA ALA A 92 -5.46 3.16 8.84
C ALA A 92 -4.31 2.78 7.89
N MET A 93 -4.53 1.87 6.95
CA MET A 93 -3.52 1.47 5.97
C MET A 93 -3.08 2.65 5.09
N GLY A 94 -4.03 3.46 4.61
CA GLY A 94 -3.77 4.66 3.83
C GLY A 94 -2.93 5.68 4.59
N LEU A 95 -3.29 5.98 5.84
CA LEU A 95 -2.53 6.88 6.71
C LEU A 95 -1.13 6.36 7.05
N LEU A 96 -0.98 5.06 7.28
CA LEU A 96 0.32 4.43 7.51
C LEU A 96 1.26 4.60 6.30
N LEU A 97 0.73 4.43 5.08
CA LEU A 97 1.49 4.68 3.85
C LEU A 97 1.86 6.16 3.70
N LEU A 98 0.95 7.09 3.99
CA LEU A 98 1.22 8.52 3.90
C LEU A 98 2.24 9.00 4.93
N ARG A 99 2.25 8.42 6.13
CA ARG A 99 3.22 8.74 7.20
C ARG A 99 4.67 8.44 6.82
N GLY A 100 4.92 7.40 6.03
CA GLY A 100 6.28 6.99 5.66
C GLY A 100 7.01 6.21 6.78
N GLY A 101 8.32 6.01 6.60
CA GLY A 101 9.19 5.30 7.53
C GLY A 101 8.74 3.87 7.85
N ALA A 102 8.91 3.44 9.11
CA ALA A 102 8.51 2.11 9.57
C ALA A 102 6.98 1.87 9.48
N ALA A 103 6.17 2.93 9.67
CA ALA A 103 4.71 2.86 9.56
C ALA A 103 4.27 2.45 8.15
N ALA A 104 4.92 3.00 7.11
CA ALA A 104 4.62 2.63 5.73
C ALA A 104 4.89 1.15 5.42
N LYS A 105 5.80 0.48 6.13
CA LYS A 105 6.00 -0.97 5.97
C LYS A 105 4.75 -1.74 6.41
N VAL A 106 4.16 -1.35 7.54
CA VAL A 106 2.90 -1.91 8.02
C VAL A 106 1.77 -1.59 7.05
N GLY A 107 1.71 -0.35 6.53
CA GLY A 107 0.76 0.03 5.49
C GLY A 107 0.86 -0.85 4.24
N TRP A 108 2.07 -1.08 3.72
CA TRP A 108 2.29 -1.96 2.57
C TRP A 108 1.85 -3.41 2.82
N VAL A 109 2.21 -3.97 3.97
CA VAL A 109 1.77 -5.33 4.36
C VAL A 109 0.26 -5.39 4.45
N GLY A 110 -0.37 -4.38 5.06
CA GLY A 110 -1.82 -4.28 5.20
C GLY A 110 -2.52 -4.27 3.85
N VAL A 111 -2.15 -3.37 2.94
CA VAL A 111 -2.83 -3.26 1.63
C VAL A 111 -2.66 -4.52 0.78
N ILE A 112 -1.53 -5.21 0.90
CA ILE A 112 -1.30 -6.51 0.25
C ILE A 112 -2.19 -7.58 0.88
N ALA A 113 -2.20 -7.69 2.22
CA ALA A 113 -3.02 -8.66 2.93
C ALA A 113 -4.53 -8.46 2.66
N PHE A 114 -4.97 -7.20 2.59
CA PHE A 114 -6.35 -6.86 2.22
C PHE A 114 -6.72 -7.41 0.84
N HIS A 115 -5.88 -7.21 -0.17
CA HIS A 115 -6.14 -7.74 -1.52
C HIS A 115 -6.10 -9.26 -1.57
N VAL A 116 -5.22 -9.91 -0.79
CA VAL A 116 -5.25 -11.38 -0.66
C VAL A 116 -6.56 -11.83 -0.01
N GLY A 117 -7.06 -11.12 1.00
CA GLY A 117 -8.36 -11.39 1.62
C GLY A 117 -9.53 -11.24 0.65
N LEU A 118 -9.51 -10.21 -0.23
CA LEU A 118 -10.54 -10.02 -1.26
C LEU A 118 -10.68 -11.22 -2.19
N MET A 119 -9.60 -11.94 -2.47
CA MET A 119 -9.63 -13.12 -3.34
C MET A 119 -10.50 -14.27 -2.80
N LEU A 120 -10.85 -14.25 -1.50
CA LEU A 120 -11.75 -15.23 -0.90
C LEU A 120 -13.21 -15.09 -1.39
N PHE A 121 -13.58 -13.93 -1.94
CA PHE A 121 -14.97 -13.60 -2.31
C PHE A 121 -15.36 -14.01 -3.73
N GLY A 122 -14.44 -14.62 -4.50
CA GLY A 122 -14.75 -15.26 -5.78
C GLY A 122 -13.92 -14.79 -6.97
N TRP A 123 -14.19 -15.37 -8.14
CA TRP A 123 -13.37 -15.20 -9.35
C TRP A 123 -13.24 -13.75 -9.84
N GLY A 124 -14.29 -12.93 -9.73
CA GLY A 124 -14.21 -11.52 -10.10
C GLY A 124 -13.12 -10.78 -9.33
N PHE A 125 -12.97 -11.07 -8.04
CA PHE A 125 -11.93 -10.49 -7.20
C PHE A 125 -10.53 -10.98 -7.56
N TRP A 126 -10.38 -12.17 -8.14
CA TRP A 126 -9.07 -12.65 -8.62
C TRP A 126 -8.56 -11.83 -9.80
N PHE A 127 -9.42 -11.57 -10.79
CA PHE A 127 -9.06 -10.75 -11.96
C PHE A 127 -8.65 -9.33 -11.59
N TRP A 128 -9.29 -8.76 -10.56
CA TRP A 128 -8.89 -7.48 -10.00
C TRP A 128 -7.61 -7.56 -9.15
N SER A 129 -7.57 -8.53 -8.23
CA SER A 129 -6.54 -8.55 -7.18
C SER A 129 -5.18 -9.01 -7.70
N ILE A 130 -5.10 -9.91 -8.68
CA ILE A 130 -3.78 -10.39 -9.18
C ILE A 130 -2.95 -9.25 -9.79
N PRO A 131 -3.47 -8.46 -10.76
CA PRO A 131 -2.74 -7.33 -11.31
C PRO A 131 -2.37 -6.29 -10.24
N VAL A 132 -3.30 -5.99 -9.35
CA VAL A 132 -3.08 -5.03 -8.26
C VAL A 132 -2.01 -5.54 -7.31
N LEU A 133 -2.06 -6.80 -6.89
CA LEU A 133 -1.04 -7.43 -6.03
C LEU A 133 0.34 -7.42 -6.68
N ALA A 134 0.44 -7.74 -7.98
CA ALA A 134 1.70 -7.66 -8.70
C ALA A 134 2.29 -6.24 -8.65
N PHE A 135 1.44 -5.23 -8.87
CA PHE A 135 1.83 -3.82 -8.74
C PHE A 135 2.21 -3.45 -7.29
N LEU A 136 1.40 -3.80 -6.30
CA LEU A 136 1.61 -3.45 -4.89
C LEU A 136 2.91 -4.09 -4.35
N VAL A 137 3.15 -5.38 -4.64
CA VAL A 137 4.37 -6.08 -4.24
C VAL A 137 5.59 -5.44 -4.91
N TRP A 138 5.51 -5.13 -6.20
CA TRP A 138 6.58 -4.44 -6.91
C TRP A 138 6.87 -3.05 -6.31
N ALA A 139 5.84 -2.26 -6.04
CA ALA A 139 5.96 -0.93 -5.47
C ALA A 139 6.54 -0.98 -4.04
N ALA A 140 6.04 -1.88 -3.19
CA ALA A 140 6.55 -2.11 -1.84
C ALA A 140 8.04 -2.49 -1.83
N ARG A 141 8.44 -3.41 -2.72
CA ARG A 141 9.85 -3.82 -2.88
C ARG A 141 10.76 -2.66 -3.29
N ARG A 142 10.26 -1.74 -4.11
CA ARG A 142 10.98 -0.53 -4.54
C ARG A 142 11.06 0.52 -3.44
N ASP A 143 10.06 0.57 -2.57
CA ASP A 143 9.94 1.60 -1.54
C ASP A 143 10.64 1.25 -0.23
N TRP A 144 10.70 -0.03 0.16
CA TRP A 144 11.33 -0.46 1.41
C TRP A 144 12.76 0.02 1.67
N PRO A 145 13.66 0.06 0.66
CA PRO A 145 15.00 0.61 0.85
C PRO A 145 14.97 2.07 1.31
N ALA A 146 14.09 2.89 0.73
CA ALA A 146 13.92 4.31 1.08
C ALA A 146 13.30 4.50 2.48
N LEU A 147 12.59 3.49 3.00
CA LEU A 147 11.98 3.51 4.34
C LEU A 147 12.96 3.13 5.47
N GLY A 148 14.14 2.60 5.15
CA GLY A 148 15.16 2.17 6.11
C GLY A 148 16.20 3.23 6.45
N GLY A 149 16.26 4.33 5.69
CA GLY A 149 17.19 5.42 5.93
C GLY A 149 16.75 6.28 7.11
N ALA A 150 17.37 6.11 8.27
CA ALA A 150 17.46 7.20 9.23
C ALA A 150 18.03 8.40 8.49
N ALA A 151 17.32 9.54 8.49
CA ALA A 151 17.85 10.77 7.93
C ALA A 151 19.24 11.00 8.54
N PRO A 152 20.31 11.18 7.75
CA PRO A 152 21.58 11.57 8.30
C PRO A 152 21.33 12.87 9.07
N LEU A 153 21.58 12.86 10.38
CA LEU A 153 21.69 14.08 11.16
C LEU A 153 22.73 14.93 10.43
N ARG A 154 22.29 15.96 9.69
CA ARG A 154 23.23 16.95 9.15
C ARG A 154 24.00 17.48 10.35
N PRO A 155 25.34 17.38 10.37
CA PRO A 155 26.11 18.08 11.39
C PRO A 155 25.70 19.55 11.30
N ALA A 156 25.20 20.10 12.41
CA ALA A 156 25.00 21.53 12.51
C ALA A 156 26.34 22.17 12.15
N ALA A 157 26.35 23.01 11.12
CA ALA A 157 27.52 23.80 10.80
C ALA A 157 27.79 24.67 12.03
N VAL A 158 28.84 24.32 12.78
CA VAL A 158 29.37 25.15 13.85
C VAL A 158 30.10 26.28 13.15
N THR A 159 29.43 27.43 13.06
CA THR A 159 30.06 28.73 12.78
C THR A 159 30.52 29.37 14.07
#